data_AF-A0A352AKZ6-F1
#
_entry.id   AF-A0A352AKZ6-F1
#
_cell.length_a   1.000
_cell.length_b   1.000
_cell.length_c   1.000
_cell.angle_alpha   90.00
_cell.angle_beta   90.00
_cell.angle_gamma   90.00
#
_symmetry.space_group_name_H-M   'P 1'
#
loop_
_entity.id
_entity.type
_entity.pdbx_description
1 polymer ?
#
loop_
_entity_poly.entity_id
_entity_poly.type
_entity_poly.pdbx_seq_one_letter_code
_entity_poly.pdbx_strand_id
1 'polypeptide(L)'
;MLLTLVSCTPQPTTESPIDIKLYQNWELQPGDIIAGHKVTGSLGDISIALKGGKVYAPYEGRLQPHKPGCVMFSSSDVPNYLLRLCGLKTPNFGLRKAGEALGSSDNLEFAVLNKRPDSKWALVEPSKQLLEQMLQAP
;
A
#
# COMPACT_ATOMS: atom_id res chain seq x y z
N MET A 1 -64.23 21.11 2.01
CA MET A 1 -63.07 21.06 2.93
C MET A 1 -61.93 20.42 2.17
N LEU A 2 -61.00 21.25 1.67
CA LEU A 2 -59.90 20.86 0.78
C LEU A 2 -58.71 20.38 1.64
N LEU A 3 -58.32 19.12 1.53
CA LEU A 3 -57.12 18.60 2.20
C LEU A 3 -55.87 18.93 1.37
N THR A 4 -55.06 19.86 1.85
CA THR A 4 -53.74 20.17 1.29
C THR A 4 -52.73 19.12 1.75
N LEU A 5 -52.21 18.34 0.80
CA LEU A 5 -51.09 17.42 1.01
C LEU A 5 -49.80 18.23 1.18
N VAL A 6 -49.28 18.29 2.41
CA VAL A 6 -47.97 18.86 2.72
C VAL A 6 -46.91 17.82 2.36
N SER A 7 -46.16 18.06 1.28
CA SER A 7 -44.96 17.27 0.97
C SER A 7 -43.80 17.74 1.86
N CYS A 8 -43.28 16.85 2.70
CA CYS A 8 -42.00 17.04 3.38
C CYS A 8 -40.86 16.70 2.41
N THR A 9 -40.09 17.70 1.99
CA THR A 9 -38.82 17.49 1.31
C THR A 9 -37.76 17.16 2.38
N PRO A 10 -37.15 15.97 2.40
CA PRO A 10 -36.09 15.67 3.36
C PRO A 10 -34.89 16.58 3.09
N GLN A 11 -34.48 17.34 4.09
CA GLN A 11 -33.31 18.19 4.02
C GLN A 11 -32.05 17.31 4.13
N PRO A 12 -31.13 17.34 3.16
CA PRO A 12 -29.90 16.57 3.26
C PRO A 12 -29.07 17.15 4.41
N THR A 13 -28.83 16.36 5.45
CA THR A 13 -27.84 16.68 6.47
C THR A 13 -26.46 16.51 5.86
N THR A 14 -25.82 17.61 5.49
CA THR A 14 -24.39 17.65 5.15
C THR A 14 -23.59 17.53 6.44
N GLU A 15 -23.41 16.28 6.89
CA GLU A 15 -22.53 15.99 8.02
C GLU A 15 -21.09 16.37 7.64
N SER A 16 -20.49 17.26 8.43
CA SER A 16 -19.12 17.71 8.17
C SER A 16 -18.11 16.66 8.69
N PRO A 17 -16.99 16.43 7.99
CA PRO A 17 -15.95 15.52 8.46
C PRO A 17 -15.48 15.87 9.88
N ILE A 18 -15.28 14.86 10.72
CA ILE A 18 -14.73 15.04 12.06
C ILE A 18 -13.22 15.27 11.93
N ASP A 19 -12.71 16.36 12.49
CA ASP A 19 -11.27 16.61 12.61
C ASP A 19 -10.71 15.87 13.83
N ILE A 20 -10.04 14.73 13.59
CA ILE A 20 -9.43 13.91 14.64
C ILE A 20 -7.92 14.18 14.64
N LYS A 21 -7.39 14.67 15.77
CA LYS A 21 -5.95 14.85 15.97
C LYS A 21 -5.30 13.50 16.33
N LEU A 22 -4.84 12.79 15.31
CA LEU A 22 -4.04 11.57 15.49
C LEU A 22 -2.63 11.88 16.01
N TYR A 23 -2.15 11.09 16.96
CA TYR A 23 -0.77 11.19 17.47
C TYR A 23 0.26 10.72 16.43
N GLN A 24 -0.13 9.78 15.58
CA GLN A 24 0.71 9.22 14.53
C GLN A 24 0.57 10.06 13.26
N ASN A 25 1.62 10.82 12.93
CA ASN A 25 1.66 11.65 11.73
C ASN A 25 2.52 10.94 10.66
N TRP A 26 1.89 10.05 9.90
CA TRP A 26 2.53 9.37 8.77
C TRP A 26 2.60 10.32 7.57
N GLU A 27 3.68 10.28 6.80
CA GLU A 27 3.83 11.12 5.60
C GLU A 27 2.84 10.72 4.50
N LEU A 28 2.52 9.43 4.39
CA LEU A 28 1.62 8.88 3.39
C LEU A 28 0.18 8.79 3.90
N GLN A 29 -0.72 9.42 3.15
CA GLN A 29 -2.14 9.56 3.51
C GLN A 29 -3.06 8.99 2.42
N PRO A 30 -4.25 8.46 2.79
CA PRO A 30 -5.27 8.11 1.81
C PRO A 30 -5.62 9.31 0.93
N GLY A 31 -5.57 9.11 -0.39
CA GLY A 31 -5.75 10.18 -1.37
C GLY A 31 -4.47 10.62 -2.07
N ASP A 32 -3.30 10.38 -1.47
CA ASP A 32 -2.01 10.67 -2.10
C ASP A 32 -1.85 9.92 -3.42
N ILE A 33 -1.10 10.52 -4.35
CA ILE A 33 -0.77 9.94 -5.64
C ILE A 33 0.73 9.61 -5.67
N ILE A 34 1.05 8.34 -5.90
CA ILE A 34 2.42 7.84 -6.04
C ILE A 34 2.50 7.12 -7.38
N ALA A 35 3.42 7.54 -8.25
CA ALA A 35 3.57 6.93 -9.57
C ALA A 35 2.26 6.90 -10.41
N GLY A 36 1.33 7.82 -10.19
CA GLY A 36 0.02 7.84 -10.85
C GLY A 36 -1.04 6.92 -10.21
N HIS A 37 -0.69 6.21 -9.14
CA HIS A 37 -1.58 5.33 -8.37
C HIS A 37 -2.07 6.01 -7.09
N LYS A 38 -3.35 5.80 -6.77
CA LYS A 38 -3.96 6.38 -5.57
C LYS A 38 -3.73 5.48 -4.36
N VAL A 39 -3.23 6.08 -3.28
CA VAL A 39 -3.21 5.46 -1.94
C VAL A 39 -4.63 5.41 -1.39
N THR A 40 -5.10 4.23 -1.02
CA THR A 40 -6.47 4.01 -0.51
C THR A 40 -6.52 3.74 0.99
N GLY A 41 -5.39 3.44 1.63
CA GLY A 41 -5.28 3.18 3.05
C GLY A 41 -3.85 3.39 3.55
N SER A 42 -3.71 3.82 4.80
CA SER A 42 -2.43 3.99 5.49
C SER A 42 -2.62 3.69 6.98
N LEU A 43 -2.07 2.56 7.44
CA LEU A 43 -1.96 2.20 8.88
C LEU A 43 -1.09 0.94 9.01
N GLY A 44 0.23 1.13 9.05
CA GLY A 44 1.21 0.05 9.11
C GLY A 44 1.43 -0.67 7.77
N ASP A 45 0.35 -0.96 7.05
CA ASP A 45 0.32 -1.34 5.63
C ASP A 45 -0.22 -0.17 4.80
N ILE A 46 0.24 -0.09 3.54
CA ILE A 46 -0.24 0.86 2.54
C ILE A 46 -1.00 0.10 1.47
N SER A 47 -2.25 0.51 1.26
CA SER A 47 -3.10 -0.05 0.21
C SER A 47 -3.03 0.83 -1.04
N ILE A 48 -2.69 0.23 -2.19
CA ILE A 48 -2.48 0.95 -3.45
C ILE A 48 -3.33 0.33 -4.56
N ALA A 49 -4.16 1.15 -5.21
CA ALA A 49 -4.95 0.72 -6.35
C ALA A 49 -4.11 0.73 -7.64
N LEU A 50 -3.74 -0.47 -8.10
CA LEU A 50 -2.87 -0.68 -9.27
C LEU A 50 -3.64 -0.98 -10.56
N LYS A 51 -4.91 -1.40 -10.48
CA LYS A 51 -5.76 -1.68 -11.67
C LYS A 51 -5.11 -2.65 -12.67
N GLY A 52 -4.43 -3.68 -12.19
CA GLY A 52 -3.69 -4.65 -13.01
C GLY A 52 -2.24 -4.26 -13.29
N GLY A 53 -1.76 -3.16 -12.70
CA GLY A 53 -0.38 -2.67 -12.81
C GLY A 53 0.65 -3.69 -12.32
N LYS A 54 1.86 -3.57 -12.84
CA LYS A 54 3.01 -4.40 -12.46
C LYS A 54 3.68 -3.82 -11.22
N VAL A 55 4.27 -4.71 -10.43
CA VAL A 55 5.15 -4.37 -9.30
C VAL A 55 6.54 -4.85 -9.63
N TYR A 56 7.55 -3.99 -9.43
CA TYR A 56 8.93 -4.23 -9.80
C TYR A 56 9.83 -4.39 -8.57
N ALA A 57 10.92 -5.13 -8.73
CA ALA A 57 11.94 -5.27 -7.71
C ALA A 57 12.70 -3.93 -7.58
N PRO A 58 12.73 -3.29 -6.40
CA PRO A 58 13.41 -1.99 -6.26
C PRO A 58 14.94 -2.15 -6.27
N TYR A 59 15.45 -3.34 -5.94
CA TYR A 59 16.87 -3.70 -5.89
C TYR A 59 17.06 -5.14 -6.38
N GLU A 60 18.30 -5.60 -6.45
CA GLU A 60 18.54 -7.04 -6.53
C GLU A 60 18.12 -7.72 -5.22
N GLY A 61 17.39 -8.84 -5.32
CA GLY A 61 16.90 -9.52 -4.13
C GLY A 61 16.20 -10.84 -4.43
N ARG A 62 15.49 -11.35 -3.43
CA ARG A 62 14.77 -12.61 -3.50
C ARG A 62 13.32 -12.43 -3.09
N LEU A 63 12.40 -12.90 -3.94
CA LEU A 63 10.98 -12.99 -3.66
C LEU A 63 10.63 -14.40 -3.16
N GLN A 64 9.99 -14.51 -2.00
CA GLN A 64 9.64 -15.77 -1.36
C GLN A 64 8.17 -15.80 -0.92
N PRO A 65 7.52 -16.99 -0.92
CA PRO A 65 6.22 -17.15 -0.30
C PRO A 65 6.29 -16.83 1.20
N HIS A 66 5.20 -16.27 1.76
CA HIS A 66 5.11 -16.02 3.19
C HIS A 66 3.84 -16.58 3.83
N LYS A 67 2.72 -15.87 3.67
CA LYS A 67 1.38 -16.27 4.14
C LYS A 67 0.44 -16.33 2.93
N PRO A 68 -0.74 -17.00 3.02
CA PRO A 68 -1.69 -17.00 1.93
C PRO A 68 -1.95 -15.58 1.39
N GLY A 69 -1.75 -15.39 0.09
CA GLY A 69 -1.93 -14.10 -0.57
C GLY A 69 -0.79 -13.08 -0.41
N CYS A 70 0.29 -13.42 0.31
CA CYS A 70 1.42 -12.53 0.57
C CYS A 70 2.78 -13.17 0.24
N VAL A 71 3.70 -12.33 -0.21
CA VAL A 71 5.11 -12.68 -0.45
C VAL A 71 6.02 -11.73 0.33
N MET A 72 7.25 -12.16 0.56
CA MET A 72 8.32 -11.37 1.16
C MET A 72 9.42 -11.14 0.14
N PHE A 73 9.87 -9.90 0.03
CA PHE A 73 11.06 -9.53 -0.73
C PHE A 73 12.17 -9.11 0.24
N SER A 74 13.34 -9.69 0.05
CA SER A 74 14.56 -9.41 0.83
C SER A 74 15.72 -9.11 -0.11
N SER A 75 16.60 -8.21 0.28
CA SER A 75 17.83 -7.90 -0.46
C SER A 75 19.04 -7.89 0.47
N SER A 76 20.18 -8.37 -0.02
CA SER A 76 21.47 -8.25 0.67
C SER A 76 21.97 -6.81 0.74
N ASP A 77 21.51 -5.94 -0.15
CA ASP A 77 21.93 -4.54 -0.21
C ASP A 77 21.29 -3.72 0.91
N VAL A 78 20.12 -4.16 1.39
CA VAL A 78 19.37 -3.56 2.51
C VAL A 78 18.97 -4.64 3.53
N PRO A 79 19.93 -5.29 4.20
CA PRO A 79 19.71 -6.54 4.95
C PRO A 79 18.83 -6.39 6.20
N ASN A 80 18.63 -5.16 6.66
CA ASN A 80 17.77 -4.84 7.80
C ASN A 80 16.33 -4.52 7.40
N TYR A 81 15.97 -4.67 6.13
CA TYR A 81 14.64 -4.40 5.63
C TYR A 81 14.03 -5.61 4.91
N LEU A 82 12.73 -5.82 5.11
CA LEU A 82 11.89 -6.74 4.33
C LEU A 82 10.71 -5.97 3.75
N LEU A 83 10.32 -6.33 2.54
CA LEU A 83 9.11 -5.82 1.93
C LEU A 83 8.05 -6.92 1.93
N ARG A 84 6.91 -6.65 2.54
CA ARG A 84 5.75 -7.54 2.45
C ARG A 84 4.82 -7.02 1.36
N LEU A 85 4.49 -7.90 0.42
CA LEU A 85 3.60 -7.62 -0.70
C LEU A 85 2.43 -8.59 -0.67
N CYS A 86 1.21 -8.09 -0.49
CA CYS A 86 0.01 -8.93 -0.58
C CYS A 86 -0.87 -8.51 -1.76
N GLY A 87 -1.55 -9.49 -2.36
CA GLY A 87 -2.41 -9.27 -3.52
C GLY A 87 -1.70 -9.39 -4.87
N LEU A 88 -0.42 -9.81 -4.90
CA LEU A 88 0.26 -10.11 -6.17
C LEU A 88 -0.38 -11.32 -6.86
N LYS A 89 -0.73 -11.12 -8.13
CA LYS A 89 -1.10 -12.14 -9.10
C LYS A 89 0.16 -12.67 -9.78
N THR A 90 0.22 -14.01 -9.95
CA THR A 90 1.33 -14.73 -10.58
C THR A 90 2.71 -14.25 -10.13
N PRO A 91 3.03 -14.33 -8.83
CA PRO A 91 4.30 -13.84 -8.30
C PRO A 91 5.49 -14.61 -8.89
N ASN A 92 6.50 -13.85 -9.35
CA ASN A 92 7.73 -14.38 -9.91
C ASN A 92 8.72 -14.68 -8.77
N PHE A 93 8.67 -15.89 -8.20
CA PHE A 93 9.51 -16.28 -7.06
C PHE A 93 11.00 -16.46 -7.42
N GLY A 94 11.87 -16.38 -6.41
CA GLY A 94 13.30 -16.59 -6.56
C GLY A 94 14.08 -15.28 -6.65
N LEU A 95 15.30 -15.34 -7.20
CA LEU A 95 16.16 -14.17 -7.38
C LEU A 95 15.58 -13.24 -8.45
N ARG A 96 15.67 -11.94 -8.19
CA ARG A 96 15.16 -10.87 -9.04
C ARG A 96 16.19 -9.76 -9.11
N LYS A 97 16.44 -9.28 -10.33
CA LYS A 97 17.25 -8.06 -10.52
C LYS A 97 16.38 -6.82 -10.31
N ALA A 98 17.01 -5.70 -9.97
CA ALA A 98 16.34 -4.41 -9.93
C ALA A 98 15.58 -4.15 -11.25
N GLY A 99 14.35 -3.67 -11.15
CA GLY A 99 13.48 -3.41 -12.30
C GLY A 99 12.78 -4.64 -12.88
N GLU A 100 13.09 -5.87 -12.46
CA GLU A 100 12.33 -7.04 -12.90
C GLU A 100 10.94 -7.07 -12.27
N ALA A 101 9.94 -7.46 -13.05
CA ALA A 101 8.58 -7.59 -12.55
C ALA A 101 8.48 -8.73 -11.51
N LEU A 102 7.98 -8.39 -10.32
CA LEU A 102 7.64 -9.32 -9.25
C LEU A 102 6.27 -9.98 -9.48
N GLY A 103 5.39 -9.31 -10.21
CA GLY A 103 4.03 -9.76 -10.52
C GLY A 103 3.15 -8.58 -10.93
N SER A 104 1.84 -8.79 -10.98
CA SER A 104 0.85 -7.72 -11.15
C SER A 104 -0.14 -7.71 -9.99
N SER A 105 -0.89 -6.62 -9.80
CA SER A 105 -1.96 -6.58 -8.80
C SER A 105 -3.06 -5.59 -9.20
N ASP A 106 -4.28 -5.81 -8.70
CA ASP A 106 -5.34 -4.80 -8.76
C ASP A 106 -5.27 -3.86 -7.55
N ASN A 107 -5.03 -4.44 -6.37
CA ASN A 107 -4.84 -3.75 -5.10
C ASN A 107 -3.65 -4.39 -4.38
N LEU A 108 -2.59 -3.61 -4.20
CA LEU A 108 -1.39 -4.05 -3.49
C LEU A 108 -1.48 -3.57 -2.04
N GLU A 109 -1.38 -4.50 -1.10
CA GLU A 109 -1.04 -4.17 0.28
C GLU A 109 0.46 -4.27 0.46
N PHE A 110 1.08 -3.16 0.85
CA PHE A 110 2.52 -3.01 0.90
C PHE A 110 2.98 -2.63 2.30
N ALA A 111 4.03 -3.28 2.80
CA ALA A 111 4.64 -2.96 4.08
C ALA A 111 6.15 -3.02 4.03
N VAL A 112 6.81 -2.15 4.79
CA VAL A 112 8.24 -2.27 5.09
C VAL A 112 8.40 -2.71 6.54
N LEU A 113 9.20 -3.76 6.72
CA LEU A 113 9.61 -4.22 8.04
C LEU A 113 11.08 -3.89 8.26
N ASN A 114 11.40 -3.29 9.39
CA ASN A 114 12.76 -3.04 9.83
C ASN A 114 13.17 -4.02 10.92
N LYS A 115 14.36 -4.59 10.80
CA LYS A 115 14.94 -5.48 11.80
C LYS A 115 15.41 -4.66 13.01
N ARG A 116 14.93 -5.03 14.18
CA ARG A 116 15.25 -4.42 15.48
C ARG A 116 16.48 -5.10 16.11
N PRO A 117 17.17 -4.45 17.06
CA PRO A 117 18.32 -5.04 17.76
C PRO A 117 18.00 -6.35 18.49
N ASP A 118 16.76 -6.56 18.93
CA ASP A 118 16.28 -7.80 19.55
C ASP A 118 15.94 -8.90 18.52
N SER A 119 16.36 -8.73 17.26
CA SER A 119 16.08 -9.61 16.12
C SER A 119 14.60 -9.76 15.75
N LYS A 120 13.72 -8.92 16.29
CA LYS A 120 12.33 -8.83 15.85
C LYS A 120 12.19 -7.87 14.68
N TRP A 121 11.02 -7.88 14.06
CA TRP A 121 10.68 -7.01 12.94
C TRP A 121 9.57 -6.05 13.36
N ALA A 122 9.71 -4.78 12.99
CA ALA A 122 8.69 -3.76 13.23
C ALA A 122 8.26 -3.13 11.89
N LEU A 123 6.97 -2.82 11.77
CA LEU A 123 6.47 -2.03 10.65
C LEU A 123 7.06 -0.62 10.72
N VAL A 124 7.49 -0.11 9.58
CA VAL A 124 7.96 1.26 9.42
C VAL A 124 7.35 1.85 8.16
N GLU A 125 7.24 3.17 8.13
CA GLU A 125 6.77 3.87 6.94
C GLU A 125 7.76 3.68 5.79
N PRO A 126 7.30 3.27 4.60
CA PRO A 126 8.14 3.35 3.42
C PRO A 126 8.35 4.79 2.96
N SER A 127 9.52 5.02 2.36
CA SER A 127 9.72 6.25 1.60
C SER A 127 8.89 6.22 0.30
N LYS A 128 8.46 7.42 -0.13
CA LYS A 128 7.83 7.62 -1.45
C LYS A 128 8.71 7.09 -2.59
N GLN A 129 10.01 7.34 -2.53
CA GLN A 129 10.97 6.90 -3.54
C GLN A 129 11.00 5.37 -3.70
N LEU A 130 10.92 4.61 -2.60
CA LEU A 130 10.85 3.15 -2.67
C LEU A 130 9.59 2.69 -3.41
N LEU A 131 8.44 3.28 -3.09
CA LEU A 131 7.18 2.97 -3.76
C LEU A 131 7.23 3.34 -5.25
N GLU A 132 7.79 4.50 -5.60
CA GLU A 132 7.97 4.90 -7.01
C GLU A 132 8.79 3.88 -7.79
N GLN A 133 9.93 3.43 -7.25
CA GLN A 133 10.76 2.39 -7.86
C GLN A 133 10.02 1.06 -8.06
N MET A 134 9.09 0.74 -7.17
CA MET A 134 8.33 -0.50 -7.25
C MET A 134 7.14 -0.43 -8.19
N LEU A 135 6.61 0.77 -8.46
CA LEU A 135 5.36 0.95 -9.21
C LEU A 135 5.58 1.49 -10.62
N GLN A 136 6.76 2.03 -10.92
CA GLN A 136 7.14 2.48 -12.26
C GLN A 136 8.14 1.52 -12.89
N ALA A 137 7.97 1.26 -14.18
CA ALA A 137 9.00 0.59 -14.95
C ALA A 137 10.26 1.49 -14.96
N PRO A 138 11.47 0.92 -14.83
CA PRO A 138 12.71 1.67 -15.05
C PRO A 138 12.80 2.29 -16.44
#